data_AF-A0A511NLI7-F1
#
_entry.id   AF-A0A511NLI7-F1
#
_cell.length_a   1.000
_cell.length_b   1.000
_cell.length_c   1.000
_cell.angle_alpha   90.00
_cell.angle_beta   90.00
_cell.angle_gamma   90.00
#
_symmetry.space_group_name_H-M   'P 1'
#
loop_
_entity.id
_entity.type
_entity.pdbx_description
1 polymer ?
#
loop_
_entity_poly.entity_id
_entity_poly.type
_entity_poly.pdbx_seq_one_letter_code
_entity_poly.pdbx_strand_id
1 'polypeptide(L)'
;MLDQSFSYENFRILLDVENRKGRYLEDKIFFDSDIFKKSREISDLIINKNQEIRIETSKIKLIHNVEDRDFTVLNKLNEEKEKLKEGREKILEEILIEIASKTDVHNYELKIHKGQVKWGSQLYEIAHNPENYFVTKQLQRNIYKTFKVKQASRKIIIDQLRLLLDDGFPKIIIRTDIKKFYESIPHKELLEKIEENSLLSYPSKKIIRSVLNQYWKILIADGIKTINDERMGIPRGISFSAYLSELYLRDFDNKIKSIENVTYYSRYVDDIIMIITPDHRNKYQNVDILKDEIKNILFEKSKLNINTSKTIVLDLTIENKNRTNSETYDLTYLGYKFGISYSKKKVLQKNCTYKEVITKDKLQIYMSDDKLQRFKNKIDAAFSDYDTLIVKYATEKNATERMLLKRIKFLTSNHQLFRRKSNVFIGIYFSNEFLTKPFSDLVELDKYLKTKILALPTTTNNKLINKLKILSFIEGFEKKSIVRFITDSFKNDKMLSIWKNL
;
A
#
# COMPACT_ATOMS: atom_id res chain seq x y z
N MET A 1 4.26 27.39 -17.47
CA MET A 1 5.37 26.53 -17.00
C MET A 1 4.94 25.88 -15.70
N LEU A 2 5.33 24.63 -15.40
CA LEU A 2 5.03 24.03 -14.09
C LEU A 2 5.86 24.75 -13.03
N ASP A 3 5.20 25.38 -12.06
CA ASP A 3 5.90 25.90 -10.89
C ASP A 3 6.38 24.75 -10.01
N GLN A 4 7.70 24.71 -9.81
CA GLN A 4 8.45 23.68 -9.09
C GLN A 4 9.22 24.26 -7.91
N SER A 5 8.97 25.51 -7.58
CA SER A 5 9.58 26.19 -6.45
C SER A 5 9.20 25.53 -5.12
N PHE A 6 10.02 25.76 -4.10
CA PHE A 6 9.75 25.37 -2.72
C PHE A 6 9.12 26.57 -1.98
N SER A 7 8.05 27.11 -2.58
CA SER A 7 7.38 28.32 -2.12
C SER A 7 6.20 28.04 -1.22
N TYR A 8 5.72 29.11 -0.57
CA TYR A 8 4.47 29.13 0.20
C TYR A 8 3.29 28.55 -0.61
N GLU A 9 3.08 29.02 -1.85
CA GLU A 9 1.93 28.63 -2.67
C GLU A 9 1.93 27.13 -2.94
N ASN A 10 3.10 26.57 -3.25
CA ASN A 10 3.25 25.14 -3.47
C ASN A 10 3.04 24.35 -2.18
N PHE A 11 3.57 24.81 -1.05
CA PHE A 11 3.36 24.17 0.24
C PHE A 11 1.89 24.21 0.67
N ARG A 12 1.16 25.29 0.36
CA ARG A 12 -0.29 25.37 0.59
C ARG A 12 -1.05 24.34 -0.23
N ILE A 13 -0.72 24.21 -1.52
CA ILE A 13 -1.32 23.18 -2.37
C ILE A 13 -1.04 21.79 -1.81
N LEU A 14 0.17 21.53 -1.30
CA LEU A 14 0.54 20.25 -0.69
C LEU A 14 -0.24 19.97 0.59
N LEU A 15 -0.41 20.97 1.47
CA LEU A 15 -1.23 20.87 2.68
C LEU A 15 -2.66 20.44 2.31
N ASP A 16 -3.26 21.11 1.32
CA ASP A 16 -4.62 20.79 0.87
C ASP A 16 -4.73 19.39 0.22
N VAL A 17 -3.72 19.00 -0.55
CA VAL A 17 -3.66 17.65 -1.16
C VAL A 17 -3.53 16.56 -0.08
N GLU A 18 -2.68 16.76 0.92
CA GLU A 18 -2.51 15.77 2.01
C GLU A 18 -3.74 15.73 2.92
N ASN A 19 -4.39 16.88 3.18
CA ASN A 19 -5.70 16.97 3.82
C ASN A 19 -6.73 16.11 3.06
N ARG A 20 -6.86 16.25 1.74
CA ARG A 20 -7.78 15.43 0.92
C ARG A 20 -7.46 13.93 0.95
N LYS A 21 -6.20 13.55 1.18
CA LYS A 21 -5.77 12.14 1.33
C LYS A 21 -6.01 11.58 2.75
N GLY A 22 -6.65 12.34 3.63
CA GLY A 22 -6.87 11.90 5.01
C GLY A 22 -5.67 12.10 5.93
N ARG A 23 -4.64 12.85 5.51
CA ARG A 23 -3.43 13.17 6.28
C ARG A 23 -3.47 14.64 6.67
N TYR A 24 -4.28 14.94 7.68
CA TYR A 24 -4.48 16.29 8.17
C TYR A 24 -3.36 16.69 9.12
N LEU A 25 -2.45 17.52 8.64
CA LEU A 25 -1.26 17.93 9.38
C LEU A 25 -1.62 18.80 10.59
N GLU A 26 -2.75 19.49 10.54
CA GLU A 26 -3.25 20.39 11.58
C GLU A 26 -4.05 19.70 12.69
N ASP A 27 -4.44 18.43 12.57
CA ASP A 27 -5.41 17.80 13.50
C ASP A 27 -4.78 17.29 14.80
N LYS A 28 -3.46 17.10 14.81
CA LYS A 28 -2.70 16.61 15.96
C LYS A 28 -1.26 17.09 15.86
N ILE A 29 -0.49 16.85 16.93
CA ILE A 29 0.97 16.92 16.85
C ILE A 29 1.41 15.87 15.82
N PHE A 30 1.72 16.34 14.62
CA PHE A 30 2.12 15.50 13.49
C PHE A 30 3.64 15.43 13.38
N PHE A 31 4.31 16.56 13.58
CA PHE A 31 5.77 16.68 13.56
C PHE A 31 6.35 16.60 14.96
N ASP A 32 7.68 16.62 15.04
CA ASP A 32 8.44 16.69 16.30
C ASP A 32 8.11 17.97 17.11
N SER A 33 7.57 19.00 16.45
CA SER A 33 7.09 20.25 17.06
C SER A 33 5.67 20.58 16.60
N ASP A 34 4.93 21.28 17.46
CA ASP A 34 3.53 21.60 17.20
C ASP A 34 3.31 22.97 16.54
N ILE A 35 3.78 23.11 15.30
CA ILE A 35 3.69 24.36 14.54
C ILE A 35 2.25 24.81 14.24
N PHE A 36 1.29 23.88 14.19
CA PHE A 36 -0.10 24.17 13.85
C PHE A 36 -0.98 24.47 15.06
N LYS A 37 -0.41 24.56 16.27
CA LYS A 37 -1.17 24.77 17.51
C LYS A 37 -2.14 25.95 17.42
N LYS A 38 -1.65 27.12 16.99
CA LYS A 38 -2.46 28.35 16.87
C LYS A 38 -3.61 28.19 15.85
N SER A 39 -3.34 27.62 14.68
CA SER A 39 -4.39 27.33 13.67
C SER A 39 -5.44 26.35 14.21
N ARG A 40 -5.00 25.35 14.98
CA ARG A 40 -5.88 24.35 15.57
C ARG A 40 -6.76 24.93 16.67
N GLU A 41 -6.24 25.80 17.54
CA GLU A 41 -7.04 26.51 18.54
C GLU A 41 -8.18 27.32 17.88
N ILE A 42 -7.90 28.01 16.76
CA ILE A 42 -8.95 28.69 15.99
C ILE A 42 -9.92 27.69 15.36
N SER A 43 -9.44 26.55 14.89
CA SER A 43 -10.32 25.49 14.36
C SER A 43 -11.28 24.96 15.43
N ASP A 44 -10.84 24.85 16.68
CA ASP A 44 -11.70 24.45 17.80
C ASP A 44 -12.76 25.53 18.12
N LEU A 45 -12.39 26.82 18.06
CA LEU A 45 -13.34 27.93 18.15
C LEU A 45 -14.39 27.89 17.02
N ILE A 46 -13.98 27.59 15.78
CA ILE A 46 -14.90 27.40 14.65
C ILE A 46 -15.84 26.22 14.89
N ILE A 47 -15.36 25.11 15.50
CA ILE A 47 -16.20 23.97 15.85
C ILE A 47 -17.27 24.38 16.88
N ASN A 48 -16.89 25.09 17.93
CA ASN A 48 -17.82 25.61 18.94
C ASN A 48 -18.85 26.56 18.30
N LYS A 49 -18.39 27.49 17.46
CA LYS A 49 -19.26 28.42 16.74
C LYS A 49 -20.27 27.70 15.84
N ASN A 50 -19.87 26.60 15.18
CA ASN A 50 -20.79 25.76 14.41
C ASN A 50 -21.85 25.08 15.27
N GLN A 51 -21.56 24.75 16.54
CA GLN A 51 -22.55 24.20 17.46
C GLN A 51 -23.58 25.27 17.85
N GLU A 52 -23.12 26.48 18.18
CA GLU A 52 -24.00 27.64 18.44
C GLU A 52 -24.91 27.94 17.24
N ILE A 53 -24.35 28.00 16.03
CA ILE A 53 -25.10 28.18 14.77
C ILE A 53 -26.18 27.11 14.61
N ARG A 54 -25.87 25.84 14.90
CA ARG A 54 -26.85 24.74 14.79
C ARG A 54 -27.99 24.89 15.80
N ILE A 55 -27.70 25.31 17.02
CA ILE A 55 -28.71 25.55 18.06
C ILE A 55 -29.63 26.69 17.62
N GLU A 56 -29.07 27.83 17.20
CA GLU A 56 -29.86 28.98 16.74
C GLU A 56 -30.66 28.67 15.48
N THR A 57 -30.07 27.97 14.51
CA THR A 57 -30.79 27.50 13.31
C THR A 57 -31.98 26.61 13.67
N SER A 58 -31.86 25.81 14.73
CA SER A 58 -32.96 24.95 15.18
C SER A 58 -34.07 25.75 15.86
N LYS A 59 -33.74 26.82 16.61
CA LYS A 59 -34.72 27.74 17.19
C LYS A 59 -35.53 28.47 16.12
N ILE A 60 -34.86 29.01 15.10
CA ILE A 60 -35.53 29.73 14.01
C ILE A 60 -36.51 28.82 13.25
N LYS A 61 -36.16 27.53 13.05
CA LYS A 61 -37.04 26.55 12.40
C LYS A 61 -38.33 26.25 13.18
N LEU A 62 -38.41 26.58 14.46
CA LEU A 62 -39.60 26.38 15.28
C LEU A 62 -40.56 27.58 15.23
N ILE A 63 -40.15 28.69 14.61
CA ILE A 63 -40.95 29.90 14.47
C ILE A 63 -41.93 29.74 13.29
N HIS A 64 -43.21 30.00 13.52
CA HIS A 64 -44.27 29.76 12.53
C HIS A 64 -44.35 30.87 11.46
N ASN A 65 -44.07 32.11 11.84
CA ASN A 65 -43.93 33.27 10.95
C ASN A 65 -42.56 33.90 11.18
N VAL A 66 -41.60 33.58 10.33
CA VAL A 66 -40.21 34.05 10.46
C VAL A 66 -40.09 35.45 9.89
N GLU A 67 -39.49 36.38 10.64
CA GLU A 67 -39.18 37.75 10.22
C GLU A 67 -37.66 37.97 10.17
N ASP A 68 -37.21 39.01 9.46
CA ASP A 68 -35.76 39.31 9.30
C ASP A 68 -35.03 39.48 10.64
N ARG A 69 -35.72 39.98 11.66
CA ARG A 69 -35.17 40.15 13.02
C ARG A 69 -34.76 38.82 13.66
N ASP A 70 -35.41 37.70 13.30
CA ASP A 70 -35.14 36.37 13.86
C ASP A 70 -33.78 35.82 13.38
N PHE A 71 -33.27 36.34 12.25
CA PHE A 71 -31.95 35.97 11.71
C PHE A 71 -30.80 36.79 12.27
N THR A 72 -31.04 37.86 13.03
CA THR A 72 -29.98 38.77 13.50
C THR A 72 -28.86 38.07 14.27
N VAL A 73 -29.23 37.19 15.22
CA VAL A 73 -28.28 36.39 16.01
C VAL A 73 -27.53 35.41 15.11
N LEU A 74 -28.24 34.73 14.20
CA LEU A 74 -27.63 33.77 13.27
C LEU A 74 -26.64 34.44 12.33
N ASN A 75 -26.98 35.62 11.80
CA ASN A 75 -26.11 36.41 10.92
C ASN A 75 -24.85 36.83 11.65
N LYS A 76 -24.97 37.34 12.88
CA LYS A 76 -23.81 37.68 13.73
C LYS A 76 -22.90 36.46 13.97
N LEU A 77 -23.46 35.30 14.30
CA LEU A 77 -22.67 34.08 14.50
C LEU A 77 -21.96 33.61 13.22
N ASN A 78 -22.60 33.77 12.06
CA ASN A 78 -21.98 33.48 10.77
C ASN A 78 -20.84 34.47 10.44
N GLU A 79 -21.02 35.76 10.70
CA GLU A 79 -19.96 36.77 10.53
C GLU A 79 -18.76 36.49 11.44
N GLU A 80 -18.99 36.18 12.72
CA GLU A 80 -17.94 35.78 13.66
C GLU A 80 -17.19 34.54 13.17
N LYS A 81 -17.90 33.56 12.62
CA LYS A 81 -17.32 32.36 12.03
C LYS A 81 -16.45 32.67 10.80
N GLU A 82 -16.88 33.58 9.92
CA GLU A 82 -16.07 33.99 8.77
C GLU A 82 -14.81 34.73 9.22
N LYS A 83 -14.90 35.63 10.22
CA LYS A 83 -13.71 36.26 10.84
C LYS A 83 -12.73 35.24 11.41
N LEU A 84 -13.23 34.21 12.09
CA LEU A 84 -12.38 33.11 12.59
C LEU A 84 -11.71 32.34 11.46
N LYS A 85 -12.42 32.07 10.35
CA LYS A 85 -11.83 31.39 9.18
C LYS A 85 -10.72 32.22 8.53
N GLU A 86 -10.95 33.52 8.34
CA GLU A 86 -9.95 34.45 7.81
C GLU A 86 -8.72 34.51 8.73
N GLY A 87 -8.93 34.62 10.05
CA GLY A 87 -7.86 34.60 11.03
C GLY A 87 -7.05 33.30 10.98
N ARG A 88 -7.71 32.15 10.88
CA ARG A 88 -7.02 30.86 10.71
C ARG A 88 -6.18 30.82 9.45
N GLU A 89 -6.70 31.33 8.34
CA GLU A 89 -6.01 31.27 7.06
C GLU A 89 -4.75 32.14 7.04
N LYS A 90 -4.81 33.33 7.67
CA LYS A 90 -3.62 34.18 7.88
C LYS A 90 -2.54 33.47 8.70
N ILE A 91 -2.92 32.79 9.79
CA ILE A 91 -1.98 32.02 10.60
C ILE A 91 -1.35 30.88 9.79
N LEU A 92 -2.13 30.17 8.98
CA LEU A 92 -1.61 29.11 8.11
C LEU A 92 -0.66 29.66 7.05
N GLU A 93 -0.97 30.83 6.51
CA GLU A 93 -0.09 31.56 5.60
C GLU A 93 1.26 31.88 6.24
N GLU A 94 1.24 32.52 7.41
CA GLU A 94 2.46 32.84 8.18
C GLU A 94 3.31 31.60 8.45
N ILE A 95 2.69 30.50 8.92
CA ILE A 95 3.39 29.23 9.20
C ILE A 95 4.07 28.70 7.93
N LEU A 96 3.35 28.67 6.81
CA LEU A 96 3.87 28.08 5.57
C LEU A 96 4.95 28.98 4.93
N ILE A 97 4.85 30.31 5.06
CA ILE A 97 5.90 31.25 4.68
C ILE A 97 7.16 31.04 5.51
N GLU A 98 7.02 30.84 6.83
CA GLU A 98 8.15 30.56 7.73
C GLU A 98 8.85 29.23 7.34
N ILE A 99 8.08 28.20 6.98
CA ILE A 99 8.64 26.93 6.50
C ILE A 99 9.36 27.14 5.17
N ALA A 100 8.74 27.87 4.22
CA ALA A 100 9.34 28.14 2.92
C ALA A 100 10.68 28.89 3.04
N SER A 101 10.74 29.94 3.87
CA SER A 101 11.97 30.72 4.07
C SER A 101 13.12 29.90 4.68
N LYS A 102 12.83 28.95 5.56
CA LYS A 102 13.83 28.01 6.10
C LYS A 102 14.35 27.02 5.04
N THR A 103 13.55 26.74 4.02
CA THR A 103 13.93 25.84 2.91
C THR A 103 14.60 26.57 1.75
N ASP A 104 14.35 27.88 1.60
CA ASP A 104 14.93 28.75 0.57
C ASP A 104 16.31 29.29 0.97
N VAL A 105 17.14 28.42 1.54
CA VAL A 105 18.52 28.74 1.89
C VAL A 105 19.42 28.03 0.88
N HIS A 106 20.44 28.74 0.37
CA HIS A 106 21.34 28.21 -0.67
C HIS A 106 21.89 26.80 -0.35
N ASN A 107 22.08 26.49 0.94
CA ASN A 107 22.64 25.22 1.43
C ASN A 107 21.62 24.33 2.16
N TYR A 108 20.32 24.49 1.90
CA TYR A 108 19.33 23.55 2.44
C TYR A 108 19.63 22.11 1.96
N GLU A 109 19.63 21.16 2.89
CA GLU A 109 19.98 19.77 2.63
C GLU A 109 19.03 18.83 3.38
N LEU A 110 18.45 17.87 2.66
CA LEU A 110 17.71 16.76 3.25
C LEU A 110 18.71 15.75 3.81
N LYS A 111 18.87 15.73 5.13
CA LYS A 111 19.75 14.77 5.81
C LYS A 111 19.05 13.42 6.00
N ILE A 112 19.71 12.36 5.54
CA ILE A 112 19.21 10.98 5.67
C ILE A 112 19.98 10.24 6.77
N HIS A 113 19.27 9.33 7.45
CA HIS A 113 19.85 8.44 8.46
C HIS A 113 19.23 7.04 8.34
N LYS A 114 19.84 6.06 9.00
CA LYS A 114 19.30 4.69 9.05
C LYS A 114 18.05 4.65 9.92
N GLY A 115 16.97 4.14 9.36
CA GLY A 115 15.75 3.79 10.08
C GLY A 115 15.73 2.32 10.50
N GLN A 116 14.53 1.77 10.62
CA GLN A 116 14.35 0.35 10.95
C GLN A 116 14.77 -0.59 9.81
N VAL A 117 15.26 -1.79 10.16
CA VAL A 117 15.45 -2.88 9.20
C VAL A 117 14.11 -3.60 9.02
N LYS A 118 13.67 -3.77 7.77
CA LYS A 118 12.42 -4.46 7.44
C LYS A 118 12.65 -5.50 6.35
N TRP A 119 12.20 -6.73 6.61
CA TRP A 119 12.38 -7.88 5.69
C TRP A 119 13.85 -8.06 5.25
N GLY A 120 14.79 -7.90 6.19
CA GLY A 120 16.23 -8.01 5.94
C GLY A 120 16.85 -6.83 5.16
N SER A 121 16.09 -5.77 4.86
CA SER A 121 16.59 -4.59 4.15
C SER A 121 16.60 -3.36 5.07
N GLN A 122 17.69 -2.60 5.04
CA GLN A 122 17.84 -1.35 5.78
C GLN A 122 16.97 -0.25 5.15
N LEU A 123 16.06 0.34 5.92
CA LEU A 123 15.33 1.54 5.50
C LEU A 123 16.08 2.80 5.91
N TYR A 124 15.86 3.87 5.17
CA TYR A 124 16.43 5.18 5.38
C TYR A 124 15.31 6.18 5.61
N GLU A 125 15.54 7.07 6.56
CA GLU A 125 14.56 8.01 7.05
C GLU A 125 15.14 9.42 7.03
N ILE A 126 14.24 10.40 6.97
CA ILE A 126 14.55 11.82 7.06
C ILE A 126 13.87 12.32 8.34
N ALA A 127 14.53 13.23 9.07
CA ALA A 127 14.00 13.77 10.32
C ALA A 127 12.59 14.33 10.12
N HIS A 128 11.68 14.07 11.07
CA HIS A 128 10.25 14.29 10.93
C HIS A 128 9.81 15.71 11.31
N ASN A 129 10.45 16.69 10.67
CA ASN A 129 10.12 18.11 10.82
C ASN A 129 9.30 18.66 9.61
N PRO A 130 8.65 19.82 9.77
CA PRO A 130 7.82 20.42 8.72
C PRO A 130 8.57 20.69 7.42
N GLU A 131 9.78 21.26 7.51
CA GLU A 131 10.61 21.66 6.37
C GLU A 131 10.92 20.45 5.48
N ASN A 132 11.47 19.40 6.09
CA ASN A 132 11.80 18.16 5.40
C ASN A 132 10.56 17.51 4.78
N TYR A 133 9.42 17.54 5.49
CA TYR A 133 8.17 16.97 5.00
C TYR A 133 7.70 17.68 3.73
N PHE A 134 7.57 19.01 3.76
CA PHE A 134 7.10 19.78 2.62
C PHE A 134 8.07 19.74 1.45
N VAL A 135 9.38 19.82 1.68
CA VAL A 135 10.39 19.66 0.64
C VAL A 135 10.31 18.27 -0.01
N THR A 136 10.21 17.21 0.79
CA THR A 136 10.08 15.84 0.26
C THR A 136 8.82 15.70 -0.58
N LYS A 137 7.69 16.27 -0.13
CA LYS A 137 6.42 16.24 -0.85
C LYS A 137 6.45 17.06 -2.14
N GLN A 138 7.09 18.22 -2.11
CA GLN A 138 7.26 19.05 -3.29
C GLN A 138 8.18 18.37 -4.31
N LEU A 139 9.26 17.72 -3.85
CA LEU A 139 10.13 16.94 -4.72
C LEU A 139 9.39 15.77 -5.38
N GLN A 140 8.56 15.04 -4.64
CA GLN A 140 7.67 14.02 -5.21
C GLN A 140 6.74 14.61 -6.27
N ARG A 141 6.13 15.77 -5.99
CA ARG A 141 5.22 16.45 -6.92
C ARG A 141 5.96 16.90 -8.18
N ASN A 142 7.16 17.46 -8.05
CA ASN A 142 8.00 17.91 -9.16
C ASN A 142 8.36 16.73 -10.07
N ILE A 143 8.85 15.62 -9.50
CA ILE A 143 9.17 14.41 -10.26
C ILE A 143 7.91 13.85 -10.93
N TYR A 144 6.80 13.72 -10.20
CA TYR A 144 5.53 13.22 -10.73
C TYR A 144 5.02 14.07 -11.89
N LYS A 145 4.97 15.39 -11.74
CA LYS A 145 4.40 16.29 -12.76
C LYS A 145 5.31 16.42 -13.98
N THR A 146 6.63 16.37 -13.79
CA THR A 146 7.62 16.45 -14.87
C THR A 146 7.65 15.18 -15.69
N PHE A 147 7.74 14.03 -15.00
CA PHE A 147 7.99 12.76 -15.66
C PHE A 147 6.72 11.91 -15.85
N LYS A 148 5.61 12.24 -15.21
CA LYS A 148 4.37 11.44 -15.20
C LYS A 148 4.57 10.00 -14.71
N VAL A 149 5.57 9.76 -13.86
CA VAL A 149 5.82 8.46 -13.23
C VAL A 149 4.96 8.25 -12.00
N LYS A 150 4.25 7.13 -11.95
CA LYS A 150 3.46 6.72 -10.79
C LYS A 150 3.62 5.22 -10.58
N GLN A 151 3.60 4.81 -9.32
CA GLN A 151 3.54 3.39 -8.99
C GLN A 151 2.24 2.77 -9.49
N ALA A 152 2.34 1.55 -10.01
CA ALA A 152 1.19 0.78 -10.44
C ALA A 152 0.30 0.38 -9.25
N SER A 153 -1.01 0.28 -9.49
CA SER A 153 -1.96 -0.13 -8.46
C SER A 153 -2.00 -1.65 -8.36
N ARG A 154 -1.55 -2.21 -7.23
CA ARG A 154 -1.64 -3.66 -6.95
C ARG A 154 -3.04 -4.22 -7.21
N LYS A 155 -4.08 -3.49 -6.83
CA LYS A 155 -5.47 -3.89 -7.06
C LYS A 155 -5.79 -4.04 -8.54
N ILE A 156 -5.42 -3.05 -9.35
CA ILE A 156 -5.67 -3.07 -10.80
C ILE A 156 -4.92 -4.24 -11.46
N ILE A 157 -3.67 -4.46 -11.05
CA ILE A 157 -2.86 -5.56 -11.60
C ILE A 157 -3.49 -6.92 -11.31
N ILE A 158 -3.91 -7.17 -10.06
CA ILE A 158 -4.55 -8.44 -9.69
C ILE A 158 -5.90 -8.61 -10.40
N ASP A 159 -6.69 -7.54 -10.55
CA ASP A 159 -7.97 -7.58 -11.26
C ASP A 159 -7.79 -7.93 -12.75
N GLN A 160 -6.80 -7.33 -13.42
CA GLN A 160 -6.43 -7.64 -14.80
C GLN A 160 -5.93 -9.08 -14.95
N LEU A 161 -5.03 -9.52 -14.06
CA LEU A 161 -4.52 -10.89 -14.06
C LEU A 161 -5.65 -11.90 -13.86
N ARG A 162 -6.60 -11.65 -12.96
CA ARG A 162 -7.77 -12.53 -12.78
C ARG A 162 -8.50 -12.75 -14.11
N LEU A 163 -8.72 -11.70 -14.90
CA LEU A 163 -9.41 -11.81 -16.19
C LEU A 163 -8.57 -12.57 -17.22
N LEU A 164 -7.29 -12.20 -17.36
CA LEU A 164 -6.36 -12.80 -18.33
C LEU A 164 -6.01 -14.27 -18.01
N LEU A 165 -6.08 -14.66 -16.75
CA LEU A 165 -5.79 -16.01 -16.28
C LEU A 165 -7.05 -16.86 -16.14
N ASP A 166 -8.26 -16.35 -16.38
CA ASP A 166 -9.50 -17.14 -16.36
C ASP A 166 -9.85 -17.69 -17.75
N ASP A 167 -9.35 -17.10 -18.83
CA ASP A 167 -9.56 -17.62 -20.19
C ASP A 167 -8.72 -18.87 -20.53
N GLY A 168 -9.23 -19.74 -21.41
CA GLY A 168 -8.54 -20.94 -21.87
C GLY A 168 -7.54 -20.72 -23.01
N PHE A 169 -7.09 -19.48 -23.24
CA PHE A 169 -6.28 -19.13 -24.40
C PHE A 169 -4.81 -19.56 -24.21
N PRO A 170 -4.14 -20.16 -25.22
CA PRO A 170 -2.73 -20.51 -25.17
C PRO A 170 -1.82 -19.31 -24.87
N LYS A 171 -1.04 -19.37 -23.79
CA LYS A 171 -0.17 -18.26 -23.39
C LYS A 171 1.03 -18.72 -22.56
N ILE A 172 2.10 -17.94 -22.58
CA ILE A 172 3.25 -18.08 -21.70
C ILE A 172 3.18 -16.97 -20.66
N ILE A 173 3.34 -17.30 -19.38
CA ILE A 173 3.37 -16.33 -18.30
C ILE A 173 4.77 -16.32 -17.72
N ILE A 174 5.38 -15.15 -17.67
CA ILE A 174 6.69 -14.95 -17.03
C ILE A 174 6.48 -14.03 -15.83
N ARG A 175 6.79 -14.54 -14.64
CA ARG A 175 6.91 -13.76 -13.41
C ARG A 175 8.37 -13.68 -13.03
N THR A 176 8.86 -12.47 -12.82
CA THR A 176 10.26 -12.24 -12.45
C THR A 176 10.38 -11.10 -11.43
N ASP A 177 11.58 -10.92 -10.89
CA ASP A 177 11.91 -9.96 -9.84
C ASP A 177 13.28 -9.35 -10.16
N ILE A 178 13.50 -8.08 -9.81
CA ILE A 178 14.81 -7.44 -10.01
C ILE A 178 15.69 -7.63 -8.77
N LYS A 179 16.90 -8.15 -8.96
CA LYS A 179 17.82 -8.47 -7.86
C LYS A 179 18.29 -7.20 -7.13
N LYS A 180 17.98 -7.11 -5.83
CA LYS A 180 18.34 -5.99 -4.95
C LYS A 180 18.00 -4.63 -5.60
N PHE A 181 16.78 -4.51 -6.12
CA PHE A 181 16.39 -3.44 -7.04
C PHE A 181 16.87 -2.04 -6.64
N TYR A 182 16.49 -1.55 -5.46
CA TYR A 182 16.87 -0.20 -5.05
C TYR A 182 18.38 -0.07 -4.87
N GLU A 183 19.07 -1.07 -4.32
CA GLU A 183 20.52 -1.03 -4.06
C GLU A 183 21.36 -1.15 -5.33
N SER A 184 20.79 -1.68 -6.41
CA SER A 184 21.48 -1.97 -7.67
C SER A 184 21.37 -0.84 -8.71
N ILE A 185 20.55 0.20 -8.49
CA ILE A 185 20.36 1.28 -9.47
C ILE A 185 21.63 2.15 -9.56
N PRO A 186 22.36 2.18 -10.68
CA PRO A 186 23.59 2.95 -10.80
C PRO A 186 23.30 4.47 -10.80
N HIS A 187 24.14 5.23 -10.09
CA HIS A 187 23.95 6.68 -9.91
C HIS A 187 24.18 7.43 -11.21
N LYS A 188 25.13 6.99 -12.04
CA LYS A 188 25.50 7.67 -13.27
C LYS A 188 24.31 7.74 -14.24
N GLU A 189 23.75 6.60 -14.63
CA GLU A 189 22.64 6.48 -15.57
C GLU A 189 21.35 7.10 -15.01
N LEU A 190 21.12 6.99 -13.69
CA LEU A 190 19.99 7.65 -13.04
C LEU A 190 20.12 9.18 -13.13
N LEU A 191 21.31 9.72 -12.85
CA LEU A 191 21.55 11.16 -12.92
C LEU A 191 21.54 11.67 -14.35
N GLU A 192 22.07 10.93 -15.33
CA GLU A 192 21.95 11.27 -16.76
C GLU A 192 20.47 11.47 -17.15
N LYS A 193 19.59 10.52 -16.80
CA LYS A 193 18.13 10.63 -17.05
C LYS A 193 17.48 11.86 -16.41
N ILE A 194 17.99 12.29 -15.25
CA ILE A 194 17.47 13.45 -14.51
C ILE A 194 18.05 14.74 -15.08
N GLU A 195 19.32 14.75 -15.47
CA GLU A 195 20.07 15.93 -15.88
C GLU A 195 19.78 16.32 -17.34
N GLU A 196 19.68 15.33 -18.24
CA GLU A 196 19.24 15.52 -19.63
C GLU A 196 17.85 16.15 -19.71
N ASN A 197 17.04 15.98 -18.68
CA ASN A 197 15.75 16.61 -18.59
C ASN A 197 15.87 18.07 -18.13
N SER A 198 15.60 19.01 -19.05
CA SER A 198 15.57 20.45 -18.77
C SER A 198 14.33 20.91 -17.99
N LEU A 199 13.32 20.05 -17.85
CA LEU A 199 12.05 20.40 -17.23
C LEU A 199 12.12 20.30 -15.70
N LEU A 200 12.94 19.43 -15.11
CA LEU A 200 13.07 19.34 -13.65
C LEU A 200 13.94 20.48 -13.10
N SER A 201 13.44 21.19 -12.08
CA SER A 201 14.13 22.36 -11.52
C SER A 201 15.51 22.03 -10.90
N TYR A 202 16.47 22.94 -11.05
CA TYR A 202 17.81 22.79 -10.47
C TYR A 202 17.82 22.51 -8.96
N PRO A 203 17.01 23.19 -8.11
CA PRO A 203 16.92 22.87 -6.69
C PRO A 203 16.49 21.40 -6.45
N SER A 204 15.53 20.88 -7.22
CA SER A 204 15.10 19.48 -7.13
C SER A 204 16.26 18.51 -7.45
N LYS A 205 17.00 18.79 -8.54
CA LYS A 205 18.17 18.01 -8.94
C LYS A 205 19.27 18.02 -7.87
N LYS A 206 19.56 19.19 -7.31
CA LYS A 206 20.55 19.37 -6.22
C LYS A 206 20.19 18.53 -5.00
N ILE A 207 18.94 18.55 -4.56
CA ILE A 207 18.46 17.76 -3.41
C ILE A 207 18.59 16.26 -3.68
N ILE A 208 18.17 15.79 -4.87
CA ILE A 208 18.31 14.38 -5.26
C ILE A 208 19.78 13.96 -5.20
N ARG A 209 20.67 14.72 -5.83
CA ARG A 209 22.12 14.44 -5.85
C ARG A 209 22.72 14.40 -4.45
N SER A 210 22.35 15.34 -3.58
CA SER A 210 22.79 15.35 -2.18
C SER A 210 22.38 14.06 -1.46
N VAL A 211 21.11 13.64 -1.57
CA VAL A 211 20.63 12.42 -0.93
C VAL A 211 21.34 11.16 -1.45
N LEU A 212 21.59 11.06 -2.77
CA LEU A 212 22.36 9.95 -3.34
C LEU A 212 23.82 9.94 -2.85
N ASN A 213 24.44 11.12 -2.70
CA ASN A 213 25.78 11.26 -2.16
C ASN A 213 25.85 10.85 -0.68
N GLN A 214 24.88 11.27 0.14
CA GLN A 214 24.81 10.88 1.54
C GLN A 214 24.60 9.37 1.68
N TYR A 215 23.71 8.78 0.88
CA TYR A 215 23.47 7.34 0.88
C TYR A 215 24.75 6.56 0.55
N TRP A 216 25.48 6.98 -0.49
CA TRP A 216 26.76 6.36 -0.85
C TRP A 216 27.79 6.44 0.30
N LYS A 217 27.90 7.60 0.96
CA LYS A 217 28.79 7.79 2.12
C LYS A 217 28.42 6.86 3.27
N ILE A 218 27.13 6.68 3.56
CA ILE A 218 26.67 5.74 4.59
C ILE A 218 27.08 4.30 4.24
N LEU A 219 26.88 3.88 2.99
CA LEU A 219 27.29 2.54 2.55
C LEU A 219 28.81 2.29 2.70
N ILE A 220 29.64 3.31 2.44
CA ILE A 220 31.09 3.23 2.65
C ILE A 220 31.41 3.15 4.14
N ALA A 221 30.83 4.03 4.96
CA ALA A 221 31.05 4.04 6.41
C ALA A 221 30.67 2.71 7.08
N ASP A 222 29.69 2.02 6.52
CA ASP A 222 29.23 0.70 6.98
C ASP A 222 30.10 -0.47 6.48
N GLY A 223 31.08 -0.22 5.62
CA GLY A 223 31.87 -1.27 4.98
C GLY A 223 31.08 -2.12 3.96
N ILE A 224 29.89 -1.69 3.56
CA ILE A 224 29.06 -2.37 2.55
C ILE A 224 29.61 -2.12 1.14
N LYS A 225 30.17 -0.94 0.93
CA LYS A 225 30.79 -0.50 -0.33
C LYS A 225 32.17 0.09 -0.07
N THR A 226 33.02 0.07 -1.08
CA THR A 226 34.33 0.73 -1.05
C THR A 226 34.30 2.01 -1.89
N ILE A 227 35.30 2.88 -1.72
CA ILE A 227 35.41 4.11 -2.54
C ILE A 227 35.65 3.83 -4.02
N ASN A 228 36.19 2.64 -4.33
CA ASN A 228 36.49 2.20 -5.70
C ASN A 228 35.30 1.50 -6.36
N ASP A 229 34.26 1.16 -5.60
CA ASP A 229 33.07 0.55 -6.17
C ASP A 229 32.31 1.57 -7.03
N GLU A 230 31.66 1.07 -8.08
CA GLU A 230 30.74 1.88 -8.86
C GLU A 230 29.59 2.40 -7.99
N ARG A 231 29.34 3.71 -8.07
CA ARG A 231 28.32 4.39 -7.28
C ARG A 231 26.93 3.93 -7.68
N MET A 232 26.24 3.29 -6.75
CA MET A 232 24.91 2.73 -6.98
C MET A 232 24.04 2.76 -5.74
N GLY A 233 22.76 2.58 -5.99
CA GLY A 233 21.69 2.39 -5.06
C GLY A 233 20.92 3.66 -4.70
N ILE A 234 19.63 3.52 -4.46
CA ILE A 234 18.75 4.59 -3.99
C ILE A 234 18.19 4.21 -2.61
N PRO A 235 18.15 5.14 -1.63
CA PRO A 235 17.72 4.82 -0.27
C PRO A 235 16.24 4.41 -0.21
N ARG A 236 15.97 3.15 0.15
CA ARG A 236 14.62 2.64 0.45
C ARG A 236 14.07 3.34 1.69
N GLY A 237 12.76 3.61 1.74
CA GLY A 237 12.11 4.30 2.87
C GLY A 237 11.92 5.80 2.63
N ILE A 238 12.72 6.40 1.74
CA ILE A 238 12.54 7.78 1.31
C ILE A 238 11.50 7.87 0.19
N SER A 239 10.55 8.78 0.36
CA SER A 239 9.32 8.74 -0.41
C SER A 239 9.49 9.14 -1.89
N PHE A 240 10.47 9.96 -2.25
CA PHE A 240 10.76 10.29 -3.67
C PHE A 240 11.63 9.23 -4.36
N SER A 241 12.36 8.37 -3.62
CA SER A 241 13.14 7.25 -4.20
C SER A 241 12.25 6.32 -5.03
N ALA A 242 11.01 6.12 -4.59
CA ALA A 242 9.99 5.37 -5.34
C ALA A 242 9.65 6.00 -6.70
N TYR A 243 9.72 7.32 -6.87
CA TYR A 243 9.48 7.96 -8.17
C TYR A 243 10.72 7.90 -9.05
N LEU A 244 11.91 8.01 -8.45
CA LEU A 244 13.18 7.85 -9.16
C LEU A 244 13.34 6.45 -9.75
N SER A 245 12.96 5.41 -8.99
CA SER A 245 13.02 4.03 -9.47
C SER A 245 12.06 3.76 -10.64
N GLU A 246 10.85 4.34 -10.59
CA GLU A 246 9.89 4.29 -11.70
C GLU A 246 10.38 5.07 -12.93
N LEU A 247 11.03 6.21 -12.74
CA LEU A 247 11.66 6.95 -13.84
C LEU A 247 12.77 6.11 -14.48
N TYR A 248 13.60 5.48 -13.66
CA TYR A 248 14.75 4.71 -14.10
C TYR A 248 14.37 3.54 -15.02
N LEU A 249 13.33 2.79 -14.65
CA LEU A 249 12.88 1.60 -15.39
C LEU A 249 11.98 1.89 -16.60
N ARG A 250 11.65 3.15 -16.87
CA ARG A 250 10.72 3.50 -17.95
C ARG A 250 11.10 2.92 -19.30
N ASP A 251 12.37 3.04 -19.69
CA ASP A 251 12.81 2.61 -21.02
C ASP A 251 12.81 1.09 -21.15
N PHE A 252 13.14 0.41 -20.06
CA PHE A 252 12.96 -1.04 -19.94
C PHE A 252 11.48 -1.41 -20.09
N ASP A 253 10.58 -0.79 -19.33
CA ASP A 253 9.14 -1.08 -19.38
C ASP A 253 8.57 -0.85 -20.78
N ASN A 254 8.98 0.24 -21.44
CA ASN A 254 8.56 0.57 -22.80
C ASN A 254 9.10 -0.44 -23.81
N LYS A 255 10.36 -0.86 -23.67
CA LYS A 255 10.96 -1.85 -24.56
C LYS A 255 10.26 -3.20 -24.42
N ILE A 256 9.96 -3.68 -23.21
CA ILE A 256 9.23 -4.93 -22.99
C ILE A 256 7.83 -4.87 -23.63
N LYS A 257 7.10 -3.77 -23.45
CA LYS A 257 5.77 -3.58 -24.07
C LYS A 257 5.80 -3.56 -25.61
N SER A 258 6.95 -3.25 -26.20
CA SER A 258 7.15 -3.24 -27.65
C SER A 258 7.59 -4.58 -28.24
N ILE A 259 7.90 -5.57 -27.40
CA ILE A 259 8.25 -6.92 -27.87
C ILE A 259 7.00 -7.54 -28.50
N GLU A 260 7.19 -8.15 -29.66
CA GLU A 260 6.13 -8.88 -30.36
C GLU A 260 5.54 -9.97 -29.45
N ASN A 261 4.25 -10.23 -29.57
CA ASN A 261 3.52 -11.22 -28.77
C ASN A 261 3.37 -10.92 -27.27
N VAL A 262 3.97 -9.85 -26.71
CA VAL A 262 3.67 -9.41 -25.33
C VAL A 262 2.30 -8.74 -25.30
N THR A 263 1.28 -9.47 -24.83
CA THR A 263 -0.11 -8.96 -24.76
C THR A 263 -0.42 -8.28 -23.45
N TYR A 264 0.31 -8.60 -22.39
CA TYR A 264 0.18 -7.93 -21.11
C TYR A 264 1.54 -7.80 -20.42
N TYR A 265 1.79 -6.61 -19.87
CA TYR A 265 2.95 -6.34 -19.05
C TYR A 265 2.54 -5.48 -17.87
N SER A 266 3.00 -5.86 -16.68
CA SER A 266 2.87 -5.05 -15.48
C SER A 266 4.09 -5.21 -14.59
N ARG A 267 4.50 -4.08 -13.99
CA ARG A 267 5.54 -4.03 -12.96
C ARG A 267 4.99 -3.38 -11.70
N TYR A 268 5.27 -3.98 -10.55
CA TYR A 268 5.00 -3.42 -9.25
C TYR A 268 6.31 -3.33 -8.48
N VAL A 269 6.97 -2.17 -8.56
CA VAL A 269 8.32 -1.96 -8.03
C VAL A 269 9.32 -2.89 -8.73
N ASP A 270 9.79 -3.94 -8.05
CA ASP A 270 10.75 -4.95 -8.51
C ASP A 270 10.08 -6.20 -9.09
N ASP A 271 8.85 -6.51 -8.66
CA ASP A 271 8.06 -7.63 -9.16
C ASP A 271 7.48 -7.34 -10.56
N ILE A 272 7.86 -8.12 -11.56
CA ILE A 272 7.40 -8.01 -12.95
C ILE A 272 6.56 -9.24 -13.31
N ILE A 273 5.47 -9.01 -14.04
CA ILE A 273 4.70 -10.07 -14.68
C ILE A 273 4.40 -9.69 -16.12
N MET A 274 4.53 -10.65 -17.02
CA MET A 274 4.15 -10.50 -18.42
C MET A 274 3.48 -11.76 -18.94
N ILE A 275 2.57 -11.56 -19.89
CA ILE A 275 1.86 -12.61 -20.60
C ILE A 275 2.18 -12.44 -22.07
N ILE A 276 2.61 -13.54 -22.67
CA ILE A 276 2.98 -13.63 -24.07
C ILE A 276 2.02 -14.60 -24.73
N THR A 277 1.46 -14.16 -25.84
CA THR A 277 0.39 -14.84 -26.55
C THR A 277 0.89 -15.14 -27.96
N PRO A 278 1.11 -16.41 -28.33
CA PRO A 278 1.66 -16.75 -29.63
C PRO A 278 0.76 -16.26 -30.78
N ASP A 279 1.37 -15.75 -31.86
CA ASP A 279 0.68 -15.35 -33.11
C ASP A 279 -0.21 -16.47 -33.69
N HIS A 280 0.25 -17.71 -33.54
CA HIS A 280 -0.47 -18.91 -33.97
C HIS A 280 -0.42 -19.96 -32.88
N ARG A 281 -1.53 -20.70 -32.69
CA ARG A 281 -1.67 -21.74 -31.65
C ARG A 281 -0.58 -22.82 -31.70
N ASN A 282 0.09 -22.99 -32.85
CA ASN A 282 1.11 -24.00 -33.09
C ASN A 282 2.54 -23.44 -33.17
N LYS A 283 2.74 -22.12 -33.02
CA LYS A 283 4.08 -21.52 -33.05
C LYS A 283 4.74 -21.77 -31.69
N TYR A 284 5.65 -22.74 -31.64
CA TYR A 284 6.48 -22.97 -30.48
C TYR A 284 7.37 -21.74 -30.23
N GLN A 285 7.30 -21.18 -29.04
CA GLN A 285 8.20 -20.14 -28.60
C GLN A 285 9.09 -20.70 -27.50
N ASN A 286 10.40 -20.72 -27.74
CA ASN A 286 11.35 -21.24 -26.77
C ASN A 286 11.39 -20.28 -25.55
N VAL A 287 10.91 -20.79 -24.42
CA VAL A 287 10.83 -20.06 -23.16
C VAL A 287 12.19 -19.55 -22.68
N ASP A 288 13.27 -20.29 -22.92
CA ASP A 288 14.59 -19.91 -22.42
C ASP A 288 15.20 -18.77 -23.25
N ILE A 289 15.00 -18.78 -24.57
CA ILE A 289 15.38 -17.66 -25.45
C ILE A 289 14.68 -16.37 -25.00
N LEU A 290 13.39 -16.47 -24.68
CA LEU A 290 12.59 -15.34 -24.22
C LEU A 290 13.04 -14.82 -22.84
N LYS A 291 13.39 -15.71 -21.90
CA LYS A 291 13.98 -15.30 -20.61
C LYS A 291 15.31 -14.57 -20.83
N ASP A 292 16.16 -15.07 -21.70
CA ASP A 292 17.46 -14.47 -22.00
C ASP A 292 17.28 -13.13 -22.71
N GLU A 293 16.31 -13.00 -23.62
CA GLU A 293 15.96 -11.73 -24.25
C GLU A 293 15.54 -10.68 -23.19
N ILE A 294 14.62 -11.03 -22.29
CA ILE A 294 14.16 -10.12 -21.22
C ILE A 294 15.32 -9.73 -20.30
N LYS A 295 16.19 -10.69 -19.94
CA LYS A 295 17.39 -10.47 -19.13
C LYS A 295 18.36 -9.51 -19.82
N ASN A 296 18.62 -9.72 -21.10
CA ASN A 296 19.50 -8.88 -21.90
C ASN A 296 18.91 -7.47 -22.03
N ILE A 297 17.62 -7.33 -22.31
CA ILE A 297 16.95 -6.03 -22.37
C ILE A 297 17.07 -5.27 -21.04
N LEU A 298 16.86 -5.94 -19.90
CA LEU A 298 17.02 -5.30 -18.58
C LEU A 298 18.46 -4.83 -18.36
N PHE A 299 19.43 -5.67 -18.70
CA PHE A 299 20.85 -5.35 -18.54
C PHE A 299 21.28 -4.21 -19.48
N GLU A 300 20.90 -4.25 -20.74
CA GLU A 300 21.22 -3.23 -21.74
C GLU A 300 20.60 -1.87 -21.40
N LYS A 301 19.32 -1.86 -21.01
CA LYS A 301 18.58 -0.61 -20.76
C LYS A 301 18.81 0.00 -19.38
N SER A 302 19.19 -0.81 -18.38
CA SER A 302 19.27 -0.33 -17.00
C SER A 302 20.44 -0.86 -16.17
N LYS A 303 21.32 -1.70 -16.73
CA LYS A 303 22.43 -2.34 -16.00
C LYS A 303 21.98 -3.13 -14.77
N LEU A 304 20.70 -3.50 -14.72
CA LEU A 304 20.11 -4.27 -13.63
C LEU A 304 20.05 -5.75 -14.02
N ASN A 305 19.97 -6.60 -12.99
CA ASN A 305 19.94 -8.04 -13.16
C ASN A 305 18.63 -8.62 -12.64
N ILE A 306 18.11 -9.59 -13.39
CA ILE A 306 16.99 -10.41 -12.97
C ILE A 306 17.40 -11.30 -11.80
N ASN A 307 16.46 -11.50 -10.87
CA ASN A 307 16.55 -12.51 -9.84
C ASN A 307 16.08 -13.86 -10.40
N THR A 308 17.02 -14.64 -10.92
CA THR A 308 16.74 -15.93 -11.57
C THR A 308 16.05 -16.92 -10.65
N SER A 309 16.39 -16.94 -9.35
CA SER A 309 15.78 -17.87 -8.39
C SER A 309 14.31 -17.58 -8.08
N LYS A 310 13.85 -16.34 -8.30
CA LYS A 310 12.43 -15.96 -8.16
C LYS A 310 11.68 -15.94 -9.50
N THR A 311 12.39 -16.20 -10.60
CA THR A 311 11.80 -16.19 -11.93
C THR A 311 11.05 -17.50 -12.17
N ILE A 312 9.77 -17.39 -12.49
CA ILE A 312 8.86 -18.50 -12.75
C ILE A 312 8.32 -18.31 -14.16
N VAL A 313 8.33 -19.39 -14.94
CA VAL A 313 7.66 -19.41 -16.25
C VAL A 313 6.64 -20.53 -16.27
N LEU A 314 5.42 -20.18 -16.67
CA LEU A 314 4.34 -21.12 -16.90
C LEU A 314 4.05 -21.14 -18.39
N ASP A 315 4.27 -22.28 -19.01
CA ASP A 315 3.89 -22.52 -20.40
C ASP A 315 2.49 -23.14 -20.43
N LEU A 316 1.50 -22.31 -20.80
CA LEU A 316 0.11 -22.72 -20.97
C LEU A 316 -0.25 -22.84 -22.46
N THR A 317 0.73 -23.00 -23.35
CA THR A 317 0.49 -23.07 -24.81
C THR A 317 0.01 -24.45 -25.29
N ILE A 318 0.23 -25.49 -24.49
CA ILE A 318 -0.17 -26.86 -24.82
C ILE A 318 -1.68 -26.92 -25.10
N GLU A 319 -2.04 -27.30 -26.34
CA GLU A 319 -3.44 -27.45 -26.72
C GLU A 319 -4.15 -28.47 -25.80
N ASN A 320 -5.39 -28.17 -25.43
CA ASN A 320 -6.25 -29.04 -24.63
C ASN A 320 -6.35 -30.48 -25.18
N LYS A 321 -6.27 -30.67 -26.50
CA LYS A 321 -6.30 -31.99 -27.15
C LYS A 321 -5.02 -32.81 -26.91
N ASN A 322 -3.90 -32.13 -26.71
CA ASN A 322 -2.59 -32.73 -26.47
C ASN A 322 -2.32 -32.96 -24.98
N ARG A 323 -3.16 -32.39 -24.09
CA ARG A 323 -3.12 -32.69 -22.66
C ARG A 323 -3.68 -34.10 -22.43
N THR A 324 -2.87 -34.96 -21.83
CA THR A 324 -3.24 -36.34 -21.48
C THR A 324 -3.63 -36.49 -20.02
N ASN A 325 -3.11 -35.61 -19.16
CA ASN A 325 -3.29 -35.63 -17.70
C ASN A 325 -3.90 -34.33 -17.20
N SER A 326 -4.68 -34.44 -16.12
CA SER A 326 -5.11 -33.28 -15.36
C SER A 326 -3.89 -32.64 -14.70
N GLU A 327 -3.80 -31.32 -14.74
CA GLU A 327 -2.63 -30.57 -14.27
C GLU A 327 -3.07 -29.25 -13.66
N THR A 328 -2.38 -28.81 -12.62
CA THR A 328 -2.62 -27.50 -11.99
C THR A 328 -1.32 -26.74 -11.89
N TYR A 329 -1.33 -25.51 -12.39
CA TYR A 329 -0.21 -24.59 -12.30
C TYR A 329 -0.51 -23.52 -11.25
N ASP A 330 0.45 -23.31 -10.35
CA ASP A 330 0.35 -22.27 -9.34
C ASP A 330 1.22 -21.07 -9.72
N LEU A 331 0.60 -19.88 -9.73
CA LEU A 331 1.28 -18.62 -9.89
C LEU A 331 1.08 -17.76 -8.65
N THR A 332 2.15 -17.46 -7.92
CA THR A 332 2.09 -16.52 -6.79
C THR A 332 2.54 -15.13 -7.21
N TYR A 333 1.69 -14.12 -7.04
CA TYR A 333 2.01 -12.74 -7.38
C TYR A 333 1.25 -11.74 -6.49
N LEU A 334 1.96 -10.73 -5.97
CA LEU A 334 1.44 -9.67 -5.10
C LEU A 334 0.42 -10.19 -4.05
N GLY A 335 0.85 -11.20 -3.28
CA GLY A 335 0.12 -11.77 -2.14
C GLY A 335 -1.15 -12.56 -2.46
N TYR A 336 -1.32 -12.98 -3.71
CA TYR A 336 -2.31 -13.95 -4.14
C TYR A 336 -1.62 -15.13 -4.81
N LYS A 337 -2.26 -16.30 -4.77
CA LYS A 337 -1.87 -17.51 -5.51
C LYS A 337 -2.99 -17.87 -6.47
N PHE A 338 -2.67 -17.97 -7.75
CA PHE A 338 -3.60 -18.31 -8.82
C PHE A 338 -3.42 -19.78 -9.17
N GLY A 339 -4.44 -20.60 -8.90
CA GLY A 339 -4.50 -22.00 -9.28
C GLY A 339 -5.15 -22.14 -10.66
N ILE A 340 -4.35 -22.48 -11.66
CA ILE A 340 -4.78 -22.66 -13.05
C ILE A 340 -4.86 -24.16 -13.32
N SER A 341 -6.06 -24.72 -13.23
CA SER A 341 -6.29 -26.17 -13.35
C SER A 341 -6.88 -26.55 -14.71
N TYR A 342 -6.45 -27.70 -15.21
CA TYR A 342 -6.99 -28.38 -16.36
C TYR A 342 -7.41 -29.78 -15.92
N SER A 343 -8.68 -30.14 -16.13
CA SER A 343 -9.22 -31.42 -15.69
C SER A 343 -9.97 -32.16 -16.79
N LYS A 344 -9.97 -33.49 -16.69
CA LYS A 344 -10.75 -34.38 -17.58
C LYS A 344 -12.24 -34.18 -17.34
N LYS A 345 -12.98 -33.83 -18.39
CA LYS A 345 -14.44 -33.74 -18.38
C LYS A 345 -15.04 -34.62 -19.47
N LYS A 346 -16.17 -35.24 -19.16
CA LYS A 346 -16.97 -35.99 -20.14
C LYS A 346 -17.83 -35.01 -20.92
N VAL A 347 -17.61 -34.95 -22.23
CA VAL A 347 -18.38 -34.10 -23.14
C VAL A 347 -19.28 -35.00 -23.99
N LEU A 348 -20.58 -34.68 -24.02
CA LEU A 348 -21.56 -35.37 -24.87
C LEU A 348 -21.29 -35.01 -26.34
N GLN A 349 -21.14 -36.02 -27.18
CA GLN A 349 -21.02 -35.86 -28.62
C GLN A 349 -22.39 -35.88 -29.32
N LYS A 350 -22.43 -35.40 -30.56
CA LYS A 350 -23.63 -35.38 -31.41
C LYS A 350 -24.25 -36.77 -31.65
N ASN A 351 -23.45 -37.83 -31.55
CA ASN A 351 -23.88 -39.23 -31.69
C ASN A 351 -24.31 -39.86 -30.35
N CYS A 352 -24.60 -39.06 -29.32
CA CYS A 352 -24.96 -39.53 -27.97
C CYS A 352 -23.89 -40.39 -27.27
N THR A 353 -22.62 -40.30 -27.69
CA THR A 353 -21.49 -40.91 -27.00
C THR A 353 -20.74 -39.88 -26.15
N TYR A 354 -20.03 -40.33 -25.11
CA TYR A 354 -19.20 -39.45 -24.28
C TYR A 354 -17.73 -39.54 -24.69
N LYS A 355 -17.09 -38.39 -24.85
CA LYS A 355 -15.63 -38.30 -24.99
C LYS A 355 -15.04 -37.54 -23.83
N GLU A 356 -13.97 -38.07 -23.28
CA GLU A 356 -13.17 -37.37 -22.30
C GLU A 356 -12.28 -36.35 -23.00
N VAL A 357 -12.41 -35.09 -22.59
CA VAL A 357 -11.60 -33.97 -23.08
C VAL A 357 -11.07 -33.22 -21.87
N ILE A 358 -9.80 -32.86 -21.91
CA ILE A 358 -9.23 -31.99 -20.89
C ILE A 358 -9.61 -30.56 -21.21
N THR A 359 -10.24 -29.90 -20.26
CA THR A 359 -10.65 -28.51 -20.39
C THR A 359 -10.14 -27.73 -19.20
N LYS A 360 -9.93 -26.44 -19.43
CA LYS A 360 -9.58 -25.55 -18.35
C LYS A 360 -10.74 -25.43 -17.36
N ASP A 361 -10.40 -25.44 -16.08
CA ASP A 361 -11.32 -25.14 -14.99
C ASP A 361 -11.39 -23.63 -14.74
N LYS A 362 -12.43 -23.22 -14.03
CA LYS A 362 -12.55 -21.84 -13.56
C LYS A 362 -11.35 -21.51 -12.67
N LEU A 363 -10.73 -20.35 -12.92
CA LEU A 363 -9.59 -19.89 -12.14
C LEU A 363 -9.90 -19.88 -10.65
N GLN A 364 -9.00 -20.45 -9.86
CA GLN A 364 -9.04 -20.35 -8.41
C GLN A 364 -8.02 -19.34 -7.91
N ILE A 365 -8.43 -18.49 -6.98
CA ILE A 365 -7.58 -17.46 -6.38
C ILE A 365 -7.58 -17.65 -4.87
N TYR A 366 -6.39 -17.83 -4.35
CA TYR A 366 -6.06 -18.07 -2.95
C TYR A 366 -5.20 -16.91 -2.41
N MET A 367 -5.04 -16.84 -1.09
CA MET A 367 -3.97 -16.09 -0.47
C MET A 367 -2.63 -16.72 -0.88
N SER A 368 -1.57 -15.91 -0.98
CA SER A 368 -0.22 -16.51 -1.01
C SER A 368 0.08 -17.22 0.31
N ASP A 369 0.92 -18.24 0.28
CA ASP A 369 1.25 -19.03 1.47
C ASP A 369 1.85 -18.14 2.58
N ASP A 370 2.74 -17.20 2.22
CA ASP A 370 3.28 -16.18 3.16
C ASP A 370 2.18 -15.33 3.82
N LYS A 371 1.13 -14.98 3.07
CA LYS A 371 0.03 -14.14 3.55
C LYS A 371 -0.86 -14.93 4.50
N LEU A 372 -1.16 -16.18 4.17
CA LEU A 372 -1.89 -17.11 5.03
C LEU A 372 -1.12 -17.37 6.33
N GLN A 373 0.18 -17.63 6.23
CA GLN A 373 1.04 -17.83 7.40
C GLN A 373 1.11 -16.58 8.27
N ARG A 374 1.15 -15.38 7.68
CA ARG A 374 1.08 -14.13 8.45
C ARG A 374 -0.22 -13.97 9.23
N PHE A 375 -1.36 -14.45 8.72
CA PHE A 375 -2.59 -14.48 9.50
C PHE A 375 -2.47 -15.45 10.69
N LYS A 376 -1.93 -16.65 10.49
CA LYS A 376 -1.68 -17.62 11.57
C LYS A 376 -0.74 -17.03 12.64
N ASN A 377 0.37 -16.41 12.24
CA ASN A 377 1.31 -15.76 13.17
C ASN A 377 0.63 -14.64 13.98
N LYS A 378 -0.30 -13.88 13.38
CA LYS A 378 -1.06 -12.85 14.10
C LYS A 378 -2.04 -13.44 15.12
N ILE A 379 -2.68 -14.57 14.77
CA ILE A 379 -3.51 -15.34 15.70
C ILE A 379 -2.61 -15.81 16.86
N ASP A 380 -1.49 -16.46 16.55
CA ASP A 380 -0.53 -16.94 17.56
C ASP A 380 -0.08 -15.85 18.50
N ALA A 381 0.41 -14.73 17.98
CA ALA A 381 0.84 -13.61 18.81
C ALA A 381 -0.29 -13.05 19.70
N ALA A 382 -1.55 -13.07 19.22
CA ALA A 382 -2.68 -12.62 20.03
C ALA A 382 -2.99 -13.58 21.20
N PHE A 383 -2.91 -14.89 20.97
CA PHE A 383 -3.12 -15.92 21.99
C PHE A 383 -1.94 -16.00 22.96
N SER A 384 -0.70 -15.98 22.48
CA SER A 384 0.50 -15.98 23.34
C SER A 384 0.58 -14.76 24.24
N ASP A 385 0.21 -13.57 23.76
CA ASP A 385 0.13 -12.37 24.60
C ASP A 385 -0.97 -12.52 25.68
N TYR A 386 -2.11 -13.12 25.33
CA TYR A 386 -3.16 -13.43 26.30
C TYR A 386 -2.67 -14.41 27.38
N ASP A 387 -2.05 -15.52 27.00
CA ASP A 387 -1.53 -16.53 27.93
C ASP A 387 -0.47 -15.95 28.87
N THR A 388 0.37 -15.05 28.36
CA THR A 388 1.37 -14.36 29.19
C THR A 388 0.71 -13.39 30.18
N LEU A 389 -0.25 -12.59 29.73
CA LEU A 389 -0.88 -11.55 30.54
C LEU A 389 -1.87 -12.11 31.58
N ILE A 390 -2.55 -13.22 31.27
CA ILE A 390 -3.52 -13.82 32.20
C ILE A 390 -2.83 -14.41 33.43
N VAL A 391 -1.60 -14.92 33.27
CA VAL A 391 -0.76 -15.39 34.38
C VAL A 391 -0.19 -14.22 35.18
N LYS A 392 0.30 -13.18 34.48
CA LYS A 392 0.97 -12.03 35.11
C LYS A 392 0.02 -11.08 35.84
N TYR A 393 -1.21 -10.92 35.36
CA TYR A 393 -2.18 -9.94 35.86
C TYR A 393 -3.50 -10.61 36.25
N ALA A 394 -3.46 -11.47 37.26
CA ALA A 394 -4.64 -12.18 37.76
C ALA A 394 -5.79 -11.24 38.18
N THR A 395 -5.47 -10.02 38.65
CA THR A 395 -6.44 -8.98 39.05
C THR A 395 -7.07 -8.21 37.88
N GLU A 396 -6.47 -8.23 36.68
CA GLU A 396 -6.96 -7.53 35.48
C GLU A 396 -7.56 -8.48 34.42
N LYS A 397 -7.97 -9.68 34.83
CA LYS A 397 -8.50 -10.74 33.95
C LYS A 397 -9.50 -10.23 32.89
N ASN A 398 -10.45 -9.38 33.30
CA ASN A 398 -11.45 -8.81 32.39
C ASN A 398 -10.86 -7.92 31.26
N ALA A 399 -9.79 -7.17 31.53
CA ALA A 399 -9.17 -6.31 30.52
C ALA A 399 -8.39 -7.14 29.50
N THR A 400 -7.65 -8.14 29.97
CA THR A 400 -6.90 -9.09 29.15
C THR A 400 -7.82 -9.91 28.24
N GLU A 401 -8.91 -10.47 28.79
CA GLU A 401 -9.94 -11.19 28.01
C GLU A 401 -10.57 -10.32 26.91
N ARG A 402 -10.89 -9.05 27.24
CA ARG A 402 -11.41 -8.09 26.25
C ARG A 402 -10.40 -7.78 25.15
N MET A 403 -9.09 -7.73 25.47
CA MET A 403 -8.05 -7.45 24.48
C MET A 403 -7.92 -8.58 23.47
N LEU A 404 -7.89 -9.84 23.92
CA LEU A 404 -7.88 -11.00 23.02
C LEU A 404 -9.09 -10.96 22.07
N LEU A 405 -10.29 -10.78 22.63
CA LEU A 405 -11.52 -10.69 21.83
C LEU A 405 -11.44 -9.58 20.78
N LYS A 406 -10.94 -8.39 21.14
CA LYS A 406 -10.77 -7.27 20.21
C LYS A 406 -9.81 -7.60 19.07
N ARG A 407 -8.68 -8.26 19.36
CA ARG A 407 -7.68 -8.64 18.35
C ARG A 407 -8.23 -9.70 17.39
N ILE A 408 -8.87 -10.75 17.90
CA ILE A 408 -9.47 -11.77 17.03
C ILE A 408 -10.60 -11.15 16.19
N LYS A 409 -11.46 -10.31 16.79
CA LYS A 409 -12.51 -9.59 16.05
C LYS A 409 -11.93 -8.69 14.96
N PHE A 410 -10.75 -8.12 15.16
CA PHE A 410 -10.06 -7.32 14.14
C PHE A 410 -9.50 -8.17 13.00
N LEU A 411 -9.04 -9.38 13.28
CA LEU A 411 -8.56 -10.28 12.22
C LEU A 411 -9.72 -10.83 11.38
N THR A 412 -10.85 -11.14 12.01
CA THR A 412 -11.98 -11.82 11.36
C THR A 412 -12.98 -10.88 10.70
N SER A 413 -12.92 -9.56 10.94
CA SER A 413 -13.94 -8.61 10.45
C SER A 413 -13.38 -7.59 9.45
N ASN A 414 -14.26 -6.74 8.93
CA ASN A 414 -13.87 -5.56 8.16
C ASN A 414 -13.97 -4.30 9.01
N HIS A 415 -13.18 -3.30 8.69
CA HIS A 415 -13.12 -2.04 9.43
C HIS A 415 -13.15 -0.87 8.48
N GLN A 416 -13.92 0.12 8.86
CA GLN A 416 -13.86 1.45 8.29
C GLN A 416 -12.91 2.26 9.17
N LEU A 417 -11.90 2.88 8.56
CA LEU A 417 -11.03 3.77 9.32
C LEU A 417 -11.85 4.97 9.83
N PHE A 418 -11.61 5.40 11.06
CA PHE A 418 -12.43 6.42 11.70
C PHE A 418 -12.05 7.85 11.24
N ARG A 419 -12.93 8.81 11.53
CA ARG A 419 -12.81 10.23 11.18
C ARG A 419 -12.64 10.45 9.68
N ARG A 420 -11.65 11.25 9.31
CA ARG A 420 -11.45 11.78 7.96
C ARG A 420 -10.81 10.76 6.99
N LYS A 421 -10.64 9.50 7.44
CA LYS A 421 -10.37 8.31 6.59
C LYS A 421 -11.60 7.39 6.51
N SER A 422 -12.79 7.89 6.79
CA SER A 422 -14.06 7.14 6.71
C SER A 422 -14.27 6.44 5.36
N ASN A 423 -13.70 6.94 4.28
CA ASN A 423 -13.83 6.31 2.95
C ASN A 423 -12.88 5.12 2.74
N VAL A 424 -11.98 4.83 3.70
CA VAL A 424 -11.01 3.74 3.60
C VAL A 424 -11.51 2.54 4.39
N PHE A 425 -11.65 1.42 3.69
CA PHE A 425 -12.01 0.14 4.27
C PHE A 425 -10.83 -0.82 4.26
N ILE A 426 -10.66 -1.54 5.36
CA ILE A 426 -9.64 -2.57 5.56
C ILE A 426 -10.27 -3.82 6.18
N GLY A 427 -9.49 -4.88 6.32
CA GLY A 427 -9.92 -6.11 7.00
C GLY A 427 -10.03 -7.29 6.05
N ILE A 428 -10.71 -8.35 6.49
CA ILE A 428 -10.62 -9.67 5.86
C ILE A 428 -11.06 -9.66 4.39
N TYR A 429 -12.17 -9.00 4.05
CA TYR A 429 -12.65 -8.88 2.68
C TYR A 429 -11.77 -7.92 1.86
N PHE A 430 -11.61 -6.67 2.32
CA PHE A 430 -10.91 -5.64 1.53
C PHE A 430 -9.44 -5.95 1.27
N SER A 431 -8.81 -6.76 2.13
CA SER A 431 -7.42 -7.21 1.92
C SER A 431 -7.30 -8.43 1.01
N ASN A 432 -8.42 -9.13 0.73
CA ASN A 432 -8.48 -10.42 0.04
C ASN A 432 -9.63 -10.46 -0.98
N GLU A 433 -10.01 -9.33 -1.56
CA GLU A 433 -11.26 -9.18 -2.33
C GLU A 433 -11.37 -10.09 -3.56
N PHE A 434 -10.24 -10.65 -4.02
CA PHE A 434 -10.15 -11.50 -5.20
C PHE A 434 -10.25 -13.00 -4.91
N LEU A 435 -10.37 -13.45 -3.66
CA LEU A 435 -10.49 -14.87 -3.35
C LEU A 435 -11.72 -15.49 -4.04
N THR A 436 -11.60 -16.75 -4.44
CA THR A 436 -12.70 -17.50 -5.09
C THR A 436 -13.28 -18.56 -4.16
N LYS A 437 -14.56 -18.90 -4.38
CA LYS A 437 -15.20 -20.04 -3.71
C LYS A 437 -14.48 -21.34 -4.10
N PRO A 438 -14.25 -22.27 -3.15
CA PRO A 438 -14.91 -22.40 -1.84
C PRO A 438 -14.25 -21.64 -0.67
N PHE A 439 -13.36 -20.68 -0.92
CA PHE A 439 -12.65 -19.91 0.11
C PHE A 439 -11.85 -20.79 1.09
N SER A 440 -11.15 -21.80 0.58
CA SER A 440 -10.41 -22.79 1.37
C SER A 440 -9.47 -22.17 2.40
N ASP A 441 -8.78 -21.06 2.06
CA ASP A 441 -7.88 -20.38 2.99
C ASP A 441 -8.60 -19.80 4.21
N LEU A 442 -9.82 -19.30 4.03
CA LEU A 442 -10.63 -18.77 5.12
C LEU A 442 -11.17 -19.89 5.99
N VAL A 443 -11.55 -21.02 5.38
CA VAL A 443 -11.91 -22.26 6.10
C VAL A 443 -10.75 -22.77 6.94
N GLU A 444 -9.54 -22.74 6.38
CA GLU A 444 -8.33 -23.13 7.08
C GLU A 444 -8.04 -22.21 8.27
N LEU A 445 -8.16 -20.89 8.09
CA LEU A 445 -7.99 -19.92 9.17
C LEU A 445 -9.05 -20.10 10.28
N ASP A 446 -10.30 -20.40 9.93
CA ASP A 446 -11.35 -20.71 10.90
C ASP A 446 -11.07 -21.99 11.68
N LYS A 447 -10.62 -23.04 11.00
CA LYS A 447 -10.18 -24.30 11.65
C LYS A 447 -9.02 -24.02 12.60
N TYR A 448 -8.02 -23.27 12.15
CA TYR A 448 -6.85 -22.90 12.94
C TYR A 448 -7.23 -22.09 14.19
N LEU A 449 -8.09 -21.09 14.04
CA LEU A 449 -8.61 -20.29 15.15
C LEU A 449 -9.38 -21.17 16.15
N LYS A 450 -10.22 -22.09 15.68
CA LYS A 450 -10.94 -23.04 16.54
C LYS A 450 -9.97 -23.89 17.36
N THR A 451 -8.89 -24.40 16.76
CA THR A 451 -7.85 -25.14 17.48
C THR A 451 -7.22 -24.29 18.59
N LYS A 452 -6.90 -23.01 18.30
CA LYS A 452 -6.35 -22.09 19.31
C LYS A 452 -7.33 -21.80 20.45
N ILE A 453 -8.62 -21.65 20.14
CA ILE A 453 -9.67 -21.48 21.16
C ILE A 453 -9.81 -22.72 22.04
N LEU A 454 -9.74 -23.93 21.47
CA LEU A 454 -9.83 -25.18 22.22
C LEU A 454 -8.62 -25.41 23.13
N ALA A 455 -7.46 -24.86 22.77
CA ALA A 455 -6.23 -24.94 23.56
C ALA A 455 -6.16 -23.93 24.72
N LEU A 456 -7.14 -23.03 24.87
CA LEU A 456 -7.17 -22.07 25.97
C LEU A 456 -7.27 -22.79 27.33
N PRO A 457 -6.66 -22.26 28.41
CA PRO A 457 -6.75 -22.86 29.75
C PRO A 457 -8.19 -23.06 30.19
N THR A 458 -8.48 -24.16 30.89
CA THR A 458 -9.81 -24.47 31.45
C THR A 458 -10.32 -23.40 32.43
N THR A 459 -9.40 -22.64 33.02
CA THR A 459 -9.69 -21.48 33.89
C THR A 459 -10.16 -20.24 33.12
N THR A 460 -10.16 -20.28 31.79
CA THR A 460 -10.63 -19.19 30.92
C THR A 460 -12.14 -19.05 31.02
N ASN A 461 -12.62 -17.81 31.10
CA ASN A 461 -14.03 -17.51 31.23
C ASN A 461 -14.86 -18.05 30.05
N ASN A 462 -15.86 -18.90 30.35
CA ASN A 462 -16.76 -19.47 29.35
C ASN A 462 -17.47 -18.41 28.49
N LYS A 463 -17.75 -17.21 29.05
CA LYS A 463 -18.34 -16.10 28.29
C LYS A 463 -17.40 -15.60 27.19
N LEU A 464 -16.09 -15.58 27.43
CA LEU A 464 -15.09 -15.22 26.42
C LEU A 464 -15.03 -16.31 25.33
N ILE A 465 -14.94 -17.58 25.72
CA ILE A 465 -14.88 -18.72 24.79
C ILE A 465 -16.09 -18.70 23.85
N ASN A 466 -17.30 -18.51 24.39
CA ASN A 466 -18.51 -18.42 23.59
C ASN A 466 -18.47 -17.24 22.60
N LYS A 467 -17.94 -16.08 23.00
CA LYS A 467 -17.77 -14.93 22.09
C LYS A 467 -16.73 -15.19 21.00
N LEU A 468 -15.63 -15.87 21.31
CA LEU A 468 -14.59 -16.22 20.34
C LEU A 468 -15.10 -17.23 19.31
N LYS A 469 -15.88 -18.24 19.73
CA LYS A 469 -16.45 -19.27 18.85
C LYS A 469 -17.39 -18.72 17.77
N ILE A 470 -17.99 -17.55 17.99
CA ILE A 470 -18.86 -16.87 17.02
C ILE A 470 -18.04 -16.15 15.93
N LEU A 471 -16.77 -15.84 16.18
CA LEU A 471 -15.94 -15.13 15.21
C LEU A 471 -15.46 -16.07 14.11
N SER A 472 -15.68 -15.69 12.85
CA SER A 472 -15.28 -16.45 11.66
C SER A 472 -14.73 -15.52 10.58
N PHE A 473 -13.61 -15.93 9.98
CA PHE A 473 -13.00 -15.32 8.81
C PHE A 473 -13.89 -15.44 7.57
N ILE A 474 -14.51 -16.61 7.35
CA ILE A 474 -15.46 -16.81 6.24
C ILE A 474 -16.64 -15.86 6.41
N GLU A 475 -17.28 -15.87 7.58
CA GLU A 475 -18.47 -15.04 7.80
C GLU A 475 -18.15 -13.55 7.65
N GLY A 476 -17.01 -13.10 8.18
CA GLY A 476 -16.58 -11.71 8.03
C GLY A 476 -16.25 -11.34 6.59
N PHE A 477 -15.75 -12.28 5.79
CA PHE A 477 -15.48 -12.09 4.38
C PHE A 477 -16.77 -11.99 3.55
N GLU A 478 -17.70 -12.94 3.73
CA GLU A 478 -18.93 -13.03 2.96
C GLU A 478 -19.95 -11.94 3.34
N LYS A 479 -20.18 -11.73 4.64
CA LYS A 479 -21.13 -10.72 5.12
C LYS A 479 -20.61 -9.29 4.92
N LYS A 480 -19.31 -9.13 4.68
CA LYS A 480 -18.61 -7.83 4.57
C LYS A 480 -18.93 -6.88 5.72
N SER A 481 -19.22 -7.44 6.90
CA SER A 481 -19.71 -6.66 8.04
C SER A 481 -18.60 -5.73 8.54
N ILE A 482 -18.98 -4.49 8.82
CA ILE A 482 -18.04 -3.43 9.22
C ILE A 482 -18.13 -3.26 10.73
N VAL A 483 -17.01 -3.49 11.40
CA VAL A 483 -16.84 -3.23 12.83
C VAL A 483 -16.09 -1.91 13.01
N ARG A 484 -16.71 -0.98 13.74
CA ARG A 484 -16.09 0.30 14.12
C ARG A 484 -15.31 0.13 15.43
N PHE A 485 -13.99 0.26 15.37
CA PHE A 485 -13.13 0.27 16.56
C PHE A 485 -12.95 1.72 17.04
N ILE A 486 -13.84 2.17 17.93
CA ILE A 486 -13.76 3.49 18.58
C ILE A 486 -13.27 3.31 20.02
N THR A 487 -12.10 2.70 20.21
CA THR A 487 -11.55 2.45 21.55
C THR A 487 -10.18 3.06 21.69
N ASP A 488 -9.86 3.63 22.85
CA ASP A 488 -8.56 4.26 23.10
C ASP A 488 -7.39 3.26 22.98
N SER A 489 -7.63 1.97 23.23
CA SER A 489 -6.67 0.89 22.97
C SER A 489 -6.28 0.73 21.49
N PHE A 490 -7.18 1.10 20.57
CA PHE A 490 -6.90 1.13 19.13
C PHE A 490 -6.22 2.45 18.73
N LYS A 491 -6.59 3.57 19.37
CA LYS A 491 -5.97 4.89 19.13
C LYS A 491 -4.51 4.95 19.58
N ASN A 492 -4.18 4.28 20.69
CA ASN A 492 -2.84 4.30 21.29
C ASN A 492 -1.95 3.15 20.78
N ASP A 493 -2.28 2.53 19.64
CA ASP A 493 -1.56 1.39 19.03
C ASP A 493 -1.40 0.12 19.89
N LYS A 494 -1.82 0.12 21.17
CA LYS A 494 -1.66 -1.01 22.11
C LYS A 494 -2.26 -2.33 21.58
N MET A 495 -3.34 -2.23 20.82
CA MET A 495 -3.96 -3.42 20.21
C MET A 495 -3.11 -4.03 19.09
N LEU A 496 -2.46 -3.19 18.28
CA LEU A 496 -1.73 -3.57 17.07
C LEU A 496 -0.22 -3.75 17.32
N SER A 497 0.30 -3.31 18.47
CA SER A 497 1.73 -3.29 18.79
C SER A 497 2.39 -4.67 18.70
N ILE A 498 1.69 -5.73 19.13
CA ILE A 498 2.20 -7.12 19.09
C ILE A 498 2.45 -7.64 17.67
N TRP A 499 1.94 -6.94 16.65
CA TRP A 499 2.10 -7.32 15.24
C TRP A 499 3.07 -6.40 14.48
N LYS A 500 3.72 -5.43 15.14
CA LYS A 500 4.63 -4.50 14.45
C LYS A 500 5.86 -5.20 13.85
N ASN A 501 6.29 -6.31 14.45
CA ASN A 501 7.50 -7.05 14.07
C ASN A 501 7.19 -8.37 13.32
N LEU A 502 5.92 -8.62 12.95
CA LEU A 502 5.47 -9.84 12.26
C LEU A 502 5.46 -9.74 10.73
#